data_AF-C3ZEB4-F1
#
_entry.id   AF-C3ZEB4-F1
#
_cell.length_a   1.000
_cell.length_b   1.000
_cell.length_c   1.000
_cell.angle_alpha   90.00
_cell.angle_beta   90.00
_cell.angle_gamma   90.00
#
_symmetry.space_group_name_H-M   'P 1'
#
loop_
_entity.id
_entity.type
_entity.pdbx_description
1 polymer ?
#
loop_
_entity_poly.entity_id
_entity_poly.type
_entity_poly.pdbx_seq_one_letter_code
_entity_poly.pdbx_strand_id
1 'polypeptide(L)'
;MTINRQSSLRYNKSDSFAEKERAPAENVKSTLVPVKPLLKQPDKAALQTKLQKLKLSAVAGTATAARRAFHAPGIGASGFAVVVDNVKFPETDFFRPRTVFPVRLRHSNCWSADDAAADIRGAAIKFGDTDGDSCFELVMDTG
;
A
#
# COMPACT_ATOMS: atom_id res chain seq x y z
N MET A 1 53.14 31.01 -20.00
CA MET A 1 51.71 31.28 -19.77
C MET A 1 51.01 29.93 -19.80
N THR A 2 50.83 29.31 -18.63
CA THR A 2 50.40 27.91 -18.51
C THR A 2 48.90 27.87 -18.28
N ILE A 3 48.15 27.34 -19.24
CA ILE A 3 46.69 27.24 -19.18
C ILE A 3 46.34 26.03 -18.31
N ASN A 4 45.86 26.30 -17.10
CA ASN A 4 45.36 25.31 -16.16
C ASN A 4 43.93 24.90 -16.57
N ARG A 5 43.75 23.74 -17.22
CA ARG A 5 42.41 23.18 -17.49
C ARG A 5 41.89 22.51 -16.22
N GLN A 6 41.03 23.21 -15.48
CA GLN A 6 40.17 22.56 -14.50
C GLN A 6 39.19 21.64 -15.23
N SER A 7 39.34 20.33 -15.05
CA SER A 7 38.34 19.35 -15.46
C SER A 7 37.12 19.49 -14.55
N SER A 8 36.08 20.14 -15.05
CA SER A 8 34.76 20.13 -14.41
C SER A 8 34.26 18.68 -14.34
N LEU A 9 34.23 18.09 -13.15
CA LEU A 9 33.46 16.86 -12.91
C LEU A 9 31.99 17.16 -13.21
N ARG A 10 31.49 16.63 -14.33
CA ARG A 10 30.06 16.61 -14.60
C ARG A 10 29.44 15.55 -13.70
N TYR A 11 28.61 15.97 -12.76
CA TYR A 11 27.79 15.06 -11.96
C TYR A 11 26.76 14.40 -12.88
N ASN A 12 26.98 13.13 -13.23
CA ASN A 12 26.05 12.34 -14.03
C ASN A 12 25.06 11.62 -13.12
N LYS A 13 23.79 12.04 -13.16
CA LYS A 13 22.69 11.47 -12.35
C LYS A 13 22.51 9.96 -12.57
N SER A 14 22.91 9.43 -13.73
CA SER A 14 22.93 7.99 -14.05
C SER A 14 23.77 7.16 -13.08
N ASP A 15 24.88 7.73 -12.61
CA ASP A 15 25.82 7.00 -11.77
C ASP A 15 25.24 6.80 -10.36
N SER A 16 24.41 7.73 -9.89
CA SER A 16 23.70 7.62 -8.60
C SER A 16 22.57 6.58 -8.59
N PHE A 17 21.90 6.35 -9.72
CA PHE A 17 20.90 5.28 -9.85
C PHE A 17 21.58 3.92 -9.93
N ALA A 18 22.65 3.83 -10.72
CA ALA A 18 23.46 2.62 -10.82
C ALA A 18 24.12 2.27 -9.48
N GLU A 19 24.58 3.24 -8.69
CA GLU A 19 25.15 3.02 -7.36
C GLU A 19 24.10 2.52 -6.35
N LYS A 20 22.84 2.96 -6.49
CA LYS A 20 21.72 2.51 -5.65
C LYS A 20 21.26 1.09 -6.00
N GLU A 21 21.37 0.68 -7.27
CA GLU A 21 21.13 -0.70 -7.72
C GLU A 21 22.35 -1.62 -7.54
N ARG A 22 23.58 -1.07 -7.52
CA ARG A 22 24.86 -1.78 -7.28
C ARG A 22 25.21 -1.96 -5.80
N ALA A 23 24.34 -1.58 -4.87
CA ALA A 23 24.41 -2.17 -3.54
C ALA A 23 24.48 -3.70 -3.74
N PRO A 24 25.50 -4.39 -3.20
CA PRO A 24 25.83 -5.74 -3.66
C PRO A 24 24.58 -6.62 -3.53
N ALA A 25 24.18 -7.21 -4.66
CA ALA A 25 23.25 -8.32 -4.66
C ALA A 25 23.80 -9.35 -3.68
N GLU A 26 23.17 -9.45 -2.52
CA GLU A 26 23.47 -10.51 -1.57
C GLU A 26 23.33 -11.82 -2.33
N ASN A 27 24.47 -12.48 -2.45
CA ASN A 27 24.67 -13.76 -3.12
C ASN A 27 23.57 -14.73 -2.66
N VAL A 28 22.59 -15.02 -3.54
CA VAL A 28 21.57 -16.04 -3.32
C VAL A 28 22.23 -17.41 -3.44
N LYS A 29 23.02 -17.76 -2.43
CA LYS A 29 23.28 -19.14 -2.04
C LYS A 29 22.22 -19.51 -1.01
N SER A 30 21.70 -20.74 -1.12
CA SER A 30 20.73 -21.30 -0.19
C SER A 30 21.28 -21.28 1.24
N THR A 31 21.00 -20.22 1.96
CA THR A 31 21.23 -20.05 3.38
C THR A 31 20.00 -19.35 3.87
N LEU A 32 19.36 -19.92 4.88
CA LEU A 32 18.31 -19.26 5.67
C LEU A 32 18.73 -17.80 5.83
N VAL A 33 18.04 -16.90 5.14
CA VAL A 33 18.25 -15.46 5.32
C VAL A 33 18.10 -15.26 6.82
N PRO A 34 19.11 -14.74 7.53
CA PRO A 34 18.92 -14.42 8.94
C PRO A 34 17.74 -13.47 8.94
N VAL A 35 16.59 -13.96 9.42
CA VAL A 35 15.40 -13.14 9.61
C VAL A 35 15.93 -11.96 10.38
N LYS A 36 15.93 -10.79 9.74
CA LYS A 36 16.32 -9.53 10.36
C LYS A 36 15.66 -9.58 11.74
N PRO A 37 16.42 -9.59 12.85
CA PRO A 37 15.89 -9.99 14.14
C PRO A 37 14.60 -9.21 14.32
N LEU A 38 13.49 -9.93 14.60
CA LEU A 38 12.16 -9.34 14.80
C LEU A 38 12.39 -8.00 15.47
N LEU A 39 12.07 -6.91 14.77
CA LEU A 39 12.35 -5.54 15.23
C LEU A 39 12.08 -5.55 16.73
N LYS A 40 13.15 -5.34 17.53
CA LYS A 40 13.10 -5.38 19.00
C LYS A 40 11.79 -4.69 19.38
N GLN A 41 10.85 -5.43 19.98
CA GLN A 41 9.44 -5.01 20.03
C GLN A 41 9.40 -3.51 20.30
N PRO A 42 8.88 -2.69 19.37
CA PRO A 42 8.97 -1.26 19.50
C PRO A 42 8.40 -0.90 20.87
N ASP A 43 9.13 -0.06 21.62
CA ASP A 43 8.68 0.41 22.92
C ASP A 43 7.20 0.79 22.80
N LYS A 44 6.36 0.14 23.61
CA LYS A 44 4.91 0.31 23.57
C LYS A 44 4.54 1.79 23.65
N ALA A 45 5.30 2.58 24.41
CA ALA A 45 5.14 4.02 24.49
C ALA A 45 5.42 4.71 23.14
N ALA A 46 6.53 4.38 22.47
CA ALA A 46 6.86 4.93 21.16
C ALA A 46 5.82 4.56 20.08
N LEU A 47 5.29 3.33 20.11
CA LEU A 47 4.21 2.91 19.21
C LEU A 47 2.93 3.70 19.48
N GLN A 48 2.57 3.88 20.76
CA GLN A 48 1.40 4.66 21.15
C GLN A 48 1.52 6.11 20.71
N THR A 49 2.68 6.75 20.88
CA THR A 49 2.91 8.12 20.41
C THR A 49 2.78 8.22 18.89
N LYS A 50 3.32 7.27 18.13
CA LYS A 50 3.16 7.23 16.66
C LYS A 50 1.71 7.04 16.25
N LEU A 51 0.98 6.14 16.91
CA LEU A 51 -0.44 5.91 16.67
C LEU A 51 -1.28 7.15 16.98
N GLN A 52 -1.02 7.83 18.10
CA GLN A 52 -1.70 9.08 18.46
C GLN A 52 -1.45 10.17 17.42
N LYS A 53 -0.19 10.32 16.97
CA LYS A 53 0.16 11.27 15.92
C LYS A 53 -0.59 10.97 14.62
N LEU A 54 -0.62 9.70 14.19
CA LEU A 54 -1.33 9.29 12.98
C LEU A 54 -2.84 9.52 13.09
N LYS A 55 -3.45 9.19 14.24
CA LYS A 55 -4.87 9.46 14.51
C LYS A 55 -5.18 10.95 14.44
N LEU A 56 -4.34 11.79 15.05
CA LEU A 56 -4.54 13.24 15.04
C LEU A 56 -4.47 13.81 13.62
N SER A 57 -3.49 13.37 12.82
CA SER A 57 -3.38 13.75 11.41
C SER A 57 -4.59 13.31 10.59
N ALA A 58 -5.09 12.08 10.79
CA ALA A 58 -6.28 11.59 10.10
C ALA A 58 -7.54 12.40 10.47
N VAL A 59 -7.75 12.69 11.76
CA VAL A 59 -8.89 13.50 12.24
C VAL A 59 -8.86 14.92 11.67
N ALA A 60 -7.68 15.56 11.63
CA ALA A 60 -7.55 16.88 11.02
C ALA A 60 -7.90 16.86 9.53
N GLY A 61 -7.46 15.82 8.80
CA GLY A 61 -7.80 15.61 7.39
C GLY A 61 -9.29 15.39 7.14
N THR A 62 -9.99 14.63 7.99
CA THR A 62 -11.42 14.37 7.80
C THR A 62 -12.31 15.56 8.20
N ALA A 63 -11.94 16.29 9.26
CA ALA A 63 -12.73 17.43 9.77
C ALA A 63 -12.81 18.60 8.77
N THR A 64 -11.74 18.83 8.00
CA THR A 64 -11.69 19.90 7.00
C THR A 64 -12.49 19.58 5.73
N ALA A 65 -12.59 18.31 5.36
CA ALA A 65 -13.23 17.88 4.11
C ALA A 65 -14.63 17.26 4.29
N ALA A 66 -15.05 16.96 5.54
CA ALA A 66 -16.22 16.11 5.85
C ALA A 66 -16.26 14.81 5.03
N ARG A 67 -15.07 14.31 4.67
CA ARG A 67 -14.81 13.18 3.77
C ARG A 67 -13.65 12.37 4.34
N ARG A 68 -13.29 11.27 3.68
CA ARG A 68 -12.10 10.47 4.04
C ARG A 68 -10.83 11.33 3.91
N ALA A 69 -9.84 11.10 4.79
CA ALA A 69 -8.57 11.83 4.77
C ALA A 69 -7.71 11.50 3.54
N PHE A 70 -7.81 10.26 3.05
CA PHE A 70 -7.24 9.76 1.80
C PHE A 70 -8.34 9.04 1.02
N HIS A 71 -8.15 8.80 -0.27
CA HIS A 71 -9.14 8.06 -1.07
C HIS A 71 -10.53 8.72 -1.05
N ALA A 72 -10.56 10.05 -0.96
CA ALA A 72 -11.78 10.84 -0.77
C ALA A 72 -12.73 10.77 -1.98
N PRO A 73 -12.33 11.13 -3.20
CA PRO A 73 -13.14 10.91 -4.39
C PRO A 73 -13.21 9.41 -4.70
N GLY A 74 -14.37 8.94 -5.13
CA GLY A 74 -14.52 7.56 -5.52
C GLY A 74 -15.95 7.18 -5.87
N ILE A 75 -16.08 6.07 -6.58
CA ILE A 75 -17.35 5.48 -7.01
C ILE A 75 -17.49 4.10 -6.39
N GLY A 76 -18.73 3.69 -6.13
CA GLY A 76 -19.03 2.39 -5.55
C GLY A 76 -20.07 1.63 -6.34
N ALA A 77 -20.06 0.30 -6.17
CA ALA A 77 -21.06 -0.61 -6.70
C ALA A 77 -21.30 -1.76 -5.72
N SER A 78 -22.51 -2.32 -5.74
CA SER A 78 -22.83 -3.58 -5.06
C SER A 78 -22.85 -4.73 -6.05
N GLY A 79 -22.53 -5.94 -5.59
CA GLY A 79 -22.52 -7.12 -6.43
C GLY A 79 -22.24 -8.39 -5.63
N PHE A 80 -21.68 -9.40 -6.30
CA PHE A 80 -21.35 -10.68 -5.67
C PHE A 80 -19.91 -11.10 -6.00
N ALA A 81 -19.22 -11.65 -5.01
CA ALA A 81 -17.98 -12.38 -5.20
C ALA A 81 -18.25 -13.88 -5.06
N VAL A 82 -17.83 -14.66 -6.06
CA VAL A 82 -18.00 -16.11 -6.08
C VAL A 82 -16.63 -16.76 -5.94
N VAL A 83 -16.45 -17.57 -4.91
CA VAL A 83 -15.24 -18.36 -4.74
C VAL A 83 -15.18 -19.41 -5.85
N VAL A 84 -14.06 -19.48 -6.56
CA VAL A 84 -13.87 -20.40 -7.69
C VAL A 84 -14.01 -21.87 -7.25
N ASP A 85 -14.52 -22.71 -8.15
CA ASP A 85 -14.76 -24.13 -7.86
C ASP A 85 -13.47 -24.92 -7.58
N ASN A 86 -12.42 -24.66 -8.36
CA ASN A 86 -11.13 -25.34 -8.24
C ASN A 86 -10.08 -24.40 -7.61
N VAL A 87 -10.11 -24.30 -6.29
CA VAL A 87 -9.14 -23.51 -5.52
C VAL A 87 -7.76 -24.20 -5.53
N LYS A 88 -6.70 -23.43 -5.81
CA LYS A 88 -5.30 -23.91 -5.77
C LYS A 88 -4.55 -23.48 -4.51
N PHE A 89 -5.22 -22.74 -3.63
CA PHE A 89 -4.72 -22.31 -2.33
C PHE A 89 -5.17 -23.30 -1.23
N PRO A 90 -4.51 -23.32 -0.06
CA PRO A 90 -4.90 -24.19 1.04
C PRO A 90 -6.37 -24.01 1.44
N GLU A 91 -7.04 -25.09 1.81
CA GLU A 91 -8.44 -25.05 2.24
C GLU A 91 -8.62 -24.11 3.45
N THR A 92 -9.70 -23.34 3.44
CA THR A 92 -10.08 -22.45 4.54
C THR A 92 -11.58 -22.52 4.78
N ASP A 93 -12.01 -22.23 6.01
CA ASP A 93 -13.45 -22.18 6.34
C ASP A 93 -14.17 -21.00 5.71
N PHE A 94 -13.45 -19.92 5.40
CA PHE A 94 -14.03 -18.71 4.82
C PHE A 94 -14.16 -18.83 3.29
N PHE A 95 -13.08 -19.14 2.57
CA PHE A 95 -13.09 -19.22 1.11
C PHE A 95 -13.35 -20.65 0.61
N ARG A 96 -14.54 -21.18 0.94
CA ARG A 96 -14.99 -22.49 0.44
C ARG A 96 -15.43 -22.39 -1.03
N PRO A 97 -15.12 -23.39 -1.88
CA PRO A 97 -15.54 -23.39 -3.28
C PRO A 97 -17.02 -23.09 -3.48
N ARG A 98 -17.36 -22.30 -4.52
CA ARG A 98 -18.71 -21.89 -4.90
C ARG A 98 -19.47 -21.03 -3.86
N THR A 99 -18.80 -20.62 -2.78
CA THR A 99 -19.42 -19.69 -1.83
C THR A 99 -19.65 -18.35 -2.50
N VAL A 100 -20.85 -17.81 -2.31
CA VAL A 100 -21.26 -16.50 -2.85
C VAL A 100 -21.35 -15.51 -1.71
N PHE A 101 -20.62 -14.41 -1.83
CA PHE A 101 -20.66 -13.30 -0.90
C PHE A 101 -21.32 -12.09 -1.54
N PRO A 102 -22.33 -11.46 -0.91
CA PRO A 102 -22.69 -10.11 -1.28
C PRO A 102 -21.50 -9.19 -0.99
N VAL A 103 -21.18 -8.30 -1.93
CA VAL A 103 -20.04 -7.40 -1.79
C VAL A 103 -20.39 -5.96 -2.14
N ARG A 104 -19.67 -5.04 -1.53
CA ARG A 104 -19.54 -3.65 -2.00
C ARG A 104 -18.12 -3.41 -2.46
N LEU A 105 -17.97 -2.91 -3.68
CA LEU A 105 -16.70 -2.47 -4.24
C LEU A 105 -16.68 -0.94 -4.26
N ARG A 106 -15.54 -0.35 -3.93
CA ARG A 106 -15.29 1.08 -4.12
C ARG A 106 -13.95 1.32 -4.81
N HIS A 107 -13.99 2.05 -5.92
CA HIS A 107 -12.80 2.63 -6.56
C HIS A 107 -12.59 4.07 -6.10
N SER A 108 -11.33 4.51 -6.01
CA SER A 108 -11.00 5.85 -5.52
C SER A 108 -9.61 6.33 -5.94
N ASN A 109 -9.38 7.65 -5.88
CA ASN A 109 -8.06 8.26 -6.07
C ASN A 109 -7.45 8.57 -4.71
N CYS A 110 -6.18 8.25 -4.51
CA CYS A 110 -5.54 8.40 -3.20
C CYS A 110 -5.43 9.87 -2.76
N TRP A 111 -4.96 10.75 -3.65
CA TRP A 111 -4.60 12.14 -3.33
C TRP A 111 -5.39 13.18 -4.13
N SER A 112 -5.50 13.01 -5.44
CA SER A 112 -6.07 14.01 -6.35
C SER A 112 -7.58 13.84 -6.51
N ALA A 113 -8.30 14.96 -6.53
CA ALA A 113 -9.71 14.98 -6.91
C ALA A 113 -9.94 14.87 -8.42
N ASP A 114 -8.90 15.10 -9.23
CA ASP A 114 -8.95 15.03 -10.69
C ASP A 114 -8.62 13.61 -11.16
N ASP A 115 -9.58 12.97 -11.82
CA ASP A 115 -9.42 11.63 -12.38
C ASP A 115 -8.37 11.56 -13.49
N ALA A 116 -8.07 12.66 -14.18
CA ALA A 116 -7.04 12.74 -15.21
C ALA A 116 -5.62 12.86 -14.66
N ALA A 117 -5.46 13.12 -13.35
CA ALA A 117 -4.15 13.27 -12.74
C ALA A 117 -3.41 11.91 -12.60
N ALA A 118 -2.08 11.95 -12.61
CA ALA A 118 -1.29 10.80 -12.19
C ALA A 118 -1.46 10.58 -10.68
N ASP A 119 -2.06 9.46 -10.29
CA ASP A 119 -2.36 9.14 -8.89
C ASP A 119 -2.48 7.62 -8.70
N ILE A 120 -2.30 7.18 -7.45
CA ILE A 120 -2.57 5.81 -7.01
C ILE A 120 -4.08 5.59 -7.00
N ARG A 121 -4.52 4.46 -7.56
CA ARG A 121 -5.93 4.09 -7.62
C ARG A 121 -6.23 2.98 -6.63
N GLY A 122 -7.14 3.26 -5.72
CA GLY A 122 -7.61 2.32 -4.71
C GLY A 122 -8.76 1.45 -5.23
N ALA A 123 -8.79 0.21 -4.76
CA ALA A 123 -9.90 -0.73 -4.91
C ALA A 123 -10.14 -1.41 -3.56
N ALA A 124 -11.27 -1.09 -2.92
CA ALA A 124 -11.68 -1.69 -1.66
C ALA A 124 -12.92 -2.55 -1.85
N ILE A 125 -12.84 -3.83 -1.47
CA ILE A 125 -13.94 -4.79 -1.55
C ILE A 125 -14.33 -5.21 -0.14
N LYS A 126 -15.60 -4.99 0.22
CA LYS A 126 -16.23 -5.40 1.48
C LYS A 126 -17.08 -6.63 1.25
N PHE A 127 -16.91 -7.69 2.04
CA PHE A 127 -17.71 -8.92 1.97
C PHE A 127 -18.97 -8.79 2.82
N GLY A 128 -19.82 -7.85 2.41
CA GLY A 128 -21.14 -7.58 2.97
C GLY A 128 -21.78 -6.38 2.28
N ASP A 129 -23.09 -6.44 2.05
CA ASP A 129 -23.88 -5.31 1.51
C ASP A 129 -24.51 -4.52 2.66
N THR A 130 -23.66 -3.90 3.49
CA THR A 130 -24.06 -3.09 4.64
C THR A 130 -23.22 -1.81 4.72
N ASP A 131 -23.76 -0.78 5.38
CA ASP A 131 -23.01 0.46 5.65
C ASP A 131 -21.97 0.28 6.76
N GLY A 132 -22.16 -0.72 7.62
CA GLY A 132 -21.32 -1.00 8.79
C GLY A 132 -20.23 -2.05 8.54
N ASP A 133 -19.85 -2.75 9.60
CA ASP A 133 -18.79 -3.75 9.56
C ASP A 133 -19.15 -4.96 8.70
N SER A 134 -18.12 -5.65 8.23
CA SER A 134 -18.23 -6.92 7.52
C SER A 134 -17.22 -7.93 8.08
N CYS A 135 -17.40 -9.21 7.76
CA CYS A 135 -16.48 -10.25 8.22
C CYS A 135 -15.09 -10.15 7.59
N PHE A 136 -14.98 -9.55 6.40
CA PHE A 136 -13.73 -9.45 5.67
C PHE A 136 -13.75 -8.26 4.69
N GLU A 137 -12.66 -7.51 4.67
CA GLU A 137 -12.43 -6.41 3.74
C GLU A 137 -11.05 -6.53 3.12
N LEU A 138 -10.98 -6.34 1.81
CA LEU A 138 -9.74 -6.30 1.06
C LEU A 138 -9.55 -4.88 0.52
N VAL A 139 -8.59 -4.15 1.10
CA VAL A 139 -8.24 -2.78 0.71
C VAL A 139 -6.93 -2.83 -0.07
N MET A 140 -6.97 -2.43 -1.34
CA MET A 140 -5.86 -2.52 -2.27
C MET A 140 -5.60 -1.19 -2.96
N ASP A 141 -4.38 -1.00 -3.41
CA ASP A 141 -3.92 0.12 -4.24
C ASP A 141 -3.16 -0.40 -5.45
N THR A 142 -3.13 0.37 -6.54
CA THR A 142 -2.19 0.14 -7.64
C THR A 142 -0.75 0.30 -7.18
N GLY A 143 0.14 -0.63 -7.60
CA GLY A 143 1.57 -0.64 -7.26
C GLY A 143 2.47 -0.32 -8.45
#